data_AF-A0A1V8RP25-F1
#
_entry.id   AF-A0A1V8RP25-F1
#
_cell.length_a   1.000
_cell.length_b   1.000
_cell.length_c   1.000
_cell.angle_alpha   90.00
_cell.angle_beta   90.00
_cell.angle_gamma   90.00
#
_symmetry.space_group_name_H-M   'P 1'
#
loop_
_entity.id
_entity.type
_entity.pdbx_description
1 polymer ?
#
loop_
_entity_poly.entity_id
_entity_poly.type
_entity_poly.pdbx_seq_one_letter_code
_entity_poly.pdbx_strand_id
1 'polypeptide(L)' 'MKMLIAFTLSAAAGFGLSYALANIVAPEQFGIIATGSMGDSYIAGVGDDCGAAWDSAKLPADWRSIVCVSL' A
#
# COMPACT_ATOMS: atom_id res chain seq x y z
N MET A 1 -8.24 -34.66 -32.14
CA MET A 1 -8.57 -34.61 -30.69
C MET A 1 -7.27 -34.66 -29.92
N LYS A 2 -6.98 -33.63 -29.13
CA LYS A 2 -5.77 -33.46 -28.33
C LYS A 2 -5.91 -34.30 -27.06
N MET A 3 -4.99 -35.20 -26.80
CA MET A 3 -4.77 -35.76 -25.47
C MET A 3 -3.29 -35.74 -25.14
N LEU A 4 -3.03 -35.14 -23.97
CA LEU A 4 -1.77 -34.90 -23.30
C LEU A 4 -1.07 -36.23 -22.94
N ILE A 5 0.25 -36.17 -22.75
CA ILE A 5 1.01 -36.70 -21.62
C ILE A 5 2.50 -36.73 -22.03
N ALA A 6 3.33 -36.00 -21.29
CA ALA A 6 4.67 -36.42 -20.87
C ALA A 6 5.30 -35.27 -20.07
N PHE A 7 4.90 -35.15 -18.81
CA PHE A 7 5.58 -34.29 -17.83
C PHE A 7 6.82 -35.06 -17.37
N THR A 8 7.94 -34.88 -18.07
CA THR A 8 9.20 -35.55 -17.74
C THR A 8 10.08 -34.65 -16.88
N LEU A 9 10.15 -35.05 -15.60
CA LEU A 9 11.30 -35.09 -14.70
C LEU A 9 12.28 -33.90 -14.62
N SER A 10 12.22 -33.26 -13.44
CA SER A 10 13.33 -33.17 -12.48
C SER A 10 14.53 -32.27 -12.79
N ALA A 11 14.67 -31.21 -11.98
CA ALA A 11 15.93 -30.93 -11.29
C ALA A 11 15.65 -30.11 -10.02
N ALA A 12 15.67 -30.79 -8.88
CA ALA A 12 15.78 -30.16 -7.57
C ALA A 12 17.18 -29.57 -7.43
N ALA A 13 17.32 -28.24 -7.48
CA ALA A 13 18.46 -27.50 -6.91
C ALA A 13 18.14 -26.00 -7.00
N GLY A 14 17.80 -25.38 -5.86
CA GLY A 14 17.56 -23.94 -5.84
C GLY A 14 16.81 -23.39 -4.62
N PHE A 15 16.50 -24.21 -3.61
CA PHE A 15 15.99 -23.69 -2.34
C PHE A 15 17.17 -23.29 -1.46
N GLY A 16 17.71 -22.09 -1.68
CA GLY A 16 18.79 -21.59 -0.84
C GLY A 16 19.18 -20.13 -1.00
N LEU A 17 18.70 -19.43 -2.04
CA LEU A 17 19.15 -18.06 -2.33
C LEU A 17 18.02 -17.04 -2.58
N SER A 18 16.79 -17.33 -2.14
CA SER A 18 15.64 -16.45 -2.40
C SER A 18 15.25 -15.55 -1.22
N TYR A 19 15.80 -15.78 -0.03
CA TYR A 19 15.35 -15.09 1.19
C TYR A 19 16.00 -13.71 1.44
N ALA A 20 17.03 -13.34 0.67
CA ALA A 20 17.76 -12.08 0.91
C ALA A 20 17.12 -10.85 0.24
N LEU A 21 16.13 -11.01 -0.64
CA LEU A 21 15.55 -9.89 -1.41
C LEU A 21 14.11 -9.52 -0.99
N ALA A 22 13.55 -10.15 0.05
CA ALA A 22 12.14 -9.97 0.40
C ALA A 22 11.84 -8.76 1.31
N ASN A 23 12.85 -8.05 1.81
CA ASN A 23 12.66 -7.00 2.84
C ASN A 23 13.02 -5.59 2.38
N ILE A 24 12.86 -5.28 1.09
CA ILE A 24 12.79 -3.87 0.65
C ILE A 24 11.32 -3.53 0.41
N VAL A 25 10.47 -3.82 1.39
CA VAL A 25 9.15 -3.18 1.46
C VAL A 25 9.42 -1.76 1.91
N ALA A 26 9.22 -0.79 1.02
CA ALA A 26 9.21 0.61 1.42
C ALA A 26 8.22 0.77 2.58
N PRO A 27 8.55 1.56 3.63
CA PRO A 27 7.64 1.73 4.75
C PRO A 27 6.29 2.18 4.20
N GLU A 28 5.23 1.45 4.55
CA GLU A 28 3.88 1.85 4.15
C GLU A 28 3.62 3.21 4.77
N GLN A 29 3.19 4.18 3.95
CA GLN A 29 2.84 5.51 4.42
C GLN A 29 1.33 5.64 4.38
N PHE A 30 0.77 6.35 5.35
CA PHE A 30 -0.64 6.66 5.39
C PHE A 30 -0.84 8.16 5.23
N GLY A 31 -1.94 8.52 4.59
CA GLY A 31 -2.35 9.90 4.36
C GLY A 31 -3.78 10.14 4.83
N ILE A 32 -3.99 11.28 5.48
CA ILE A 32 -5.34 11.80 5.74
C ILE A 32 -5.77 12.63 4.54
N ILE A 33 -6.80 12.21 3.83
CA ILE A 33 -7.41 12.99 2.75
C ILE A 33 -8.63 13.70 3.31
N ALA A 34 -8.60 15.04 3.26
CA ALA A 34 -9.73 15.88 3.60
C ALA A 34 -10.40 16.38 2.32
N THR A 35 -11.73 16.26 2.26
CA THR A 35 -12.54 16.81 1.17
C THR A 35 -13.30 18.03 1.69
N GLY A 36 -13.09 19.18 1.08
CA GLY A 36 -13.78 20.43 1.38
C GLY A 36 -15.25 20.41 0.94
N SER A 37 -15.99 21.45 1.33
CA SER A 37 -17.43 21.57 1.02
C SER A 37 -17.71 21.73 -0.48
N MET A 38 -16.74 22.26 -1.22
CA MET A 38 -16.78 22.39 -2.68
C MET A 38 -16.43 21.10 -3.43
N GLY A 39 -15.98 20.05 -2.72
CA GLY A 39 -15.64 18.75 -3.29
C GLY A 39 -14.16 18.55 -3.60
N ASP A 40 -13.33 19.59 -3.46
CA ASP A 40 -11.88 19.48 -3.60
C ASP A 40 -11.29 18.62 -2.48
N SER A 41 -10.36 17.72 -2.84
CA SER A 41 -9.72 16.81 -1.89
C SER A 41 -8.21 17.03 -1.87
N TYR A 42 -7.62 16.99 -0.68
CA TYR A 42 -6.18 17.16 -0.49
C TYR A 42 -5.66 16.33 0.68
N ILE A 43 -4.36 16.03 0.63
CA ILE A 43 -3.68 15.35 1.73
C ILE A 43 -3.45 16.37 2.85
N ALA A 44 -4.20 16.21 3.94
CA ALA A 44 -4.13 17.07 5.11
C ALA A 44 -2.95 16.69 6.02
N GLY A 45 -2.54 15.42 6.05
CA GLY A 45 -1.44 14.92 6.88
C GLY A 45 -0.92 13.58 6.37
N VAL A 46 0.30 13.22 6.80
CA VAL A 46 0.99 11.97 6.44
C VAL A 46 1.68 11.38 7.66
N GLY A 47 1.82 10.06 7.71
CA GLY A 47 2.50 9.37 8.80
C GLY A 47 2.71 7.90 8.51
N ASP A 48 3.42 7.23 9.42
CA ASP A 48 3.71 5.80 9.33
C ASP A 48 2.48 4.93 9.67
N ASP A 49 1.44 5.53 10.25
CA ASP A 49 0.12 4.94 10.48
C ASP A 49 -0.98 6.03 10.41
N CYS A 50 -2.26 5.62 10.41
CA CYS A 50 -3.39 6.55 10.35
C CYS A 50 -3.45 7.53 11.54
N GLY A 51 -3.00 7.14 12.73
CA GLY A 51 -2.94 8.00 13.91
C GLY A 51 -1.88 9.08 13.75
N ALA A 52 -0.67 8.68 13.35
CA ALA A 52 0.42 9.62 13.05
C ALA A 52 0.07 10.59 11.90
N ALA A 53 -0.63 10.09 10.87
CA ALA A 53 -1.13 10.91 9.78
C ALA A 53 -2.20 11.91 10.24
N TRP A 54 -3.02 11.54 11.24
CA TRP A 54 -4.01 12.42 11.85
C TRP A 54 -3.37 13.49 12.74
N ASP A 55 -2.38 13.12 13.55
CA ASP A 55 -1.68 14.05 14.43
C ASP A 55 -0.92 15.14 13.64
N SER A 56 -0.48 14.82 12.42
CA SER A 56 0.13 15.79 11.50
C SER A 56 -0.88 16.54 10.62
N ALA A 57 -2.18 16.18 10.66
CA ALA A 57 -3.18 16.67 9.73
C ALA A 57 -3.56 18.13 9.97
N LYS A 58 -3.56 18.92 8.88
CA LYS A 58 -4.12 20.27 8.82
C LYS A 58 -5.40 20.29 8.00
N LEU A 59 -6.51 20.15 8.71
CA LEU A 59 -7.84 20.14 8.10
C LEU A 59 -8.30 21.56 7.74
N PRO A 60 -9.00 21.73 6.61
CA PRO A 60 -9.60 23.02 6.25
C PRO A 60 -10.77 23.31 7.17
N ALA A 61 -11.14 24.57 7.40
CA ALA A 61 -12.29 24.88 8.25
C ALA A 61 -13.63 24.35 7.67
N ASP A 62 -13.73 24.20 6.36
CA ASP A 62 -14.92 23.78 5.62
C ASP A 62 -14.90 22.29 5.22
N TRP A 63 -14.17 21.45 5.95
CA TRP A 63 -14.10 20.02 5.65
C TRP A 63 -15.47 19.34 5.77
N ARG A 64 -15.79 18.47 4.82
CA ARG A 64 -17.03 17.69 4.76
C ARG A 64 -16.81 16.23 5.08
N SER A 65 -15.70 15.67 4.61
CA SER A 65 -15.35 14.26 4.86
C SER A 65 -13.85 14.09 4.98
N ILE A 66 -13.47 13.10 5.77
CA ILE A 66 -12.07 12.74 6.00
C ILE A 66 -11.93 11.23 5.90
N VAL A 67 -10.89 10.77 5.21
CA VAL A 67 -10.53 9.35 5.10
C VAL A 67 -9.04 9.18 5.32
N CYS A 68 -8.66 8.09 6.01
CA CYS A 68 -7.28 7.63 6.02
C CYS A 68 -7.09 6.62 4.89
N VAL A 69 -6.00 6.76 4.14
CA VAL A 69 -5.62 5.85 3.05
C VAL A 69 -4.16 5.46 3.18
N SER A 70 -3.81 4.26 2.72
CA SER A 70 -2.40 3.94 2.41
C SER A 70 -2.00 4.67 1.13
N LEU A 71 -0.81 5.27 1.14
CA LEU A 71 -0.20 5.98 0.02
C LEU A 71 0.67 5.05 -0.83
#